data_AF-A0A7C6ZIB4-F1
#
_entry.id   AF-A0A7C6ZIB4-F1
#
_cell.length_a   1.000
_cell.length_b   1.000
_cell.length_c   1.000
_cell.angle_alpha   90.00
_cell.angle_beta   90.00
_cell.angle_gamma   90.00
#
_symmetry.space_group_name_H-M   'P 1'
#
loop_
_entity.id
_entity.type
_entity.pdbx_description
1 polymer ?
#
loop_
_entity_poly.entity_id
_entity_poly.type
_entity_poly.pdbx_seq_one_letter_code
_entity_poly.pdbx_strand_id
1 'polypeptide(L)' 'MPNLTQTEAWFLDECLKGEKMLFRKLASSASQVSDPQLRQLCQDIQKVHQRHVDILAGQIM' A
#
# COMPACT_ATOMS: atom_id res chain seq x y z
N MET A 1 20.86 0.47 3.01
CA MET A 1 20.23 0.40 4.36
C MET A 1 21.22 0.77 5.48
N PRO A 2 21.52 2.04 5.78
CA PRO A 2 22.42 2.32 6.90
C PRO A 2 21.63 2.31 8.21
N ASN A 3 21.92 1.30 9.06
CA ASN A 3 21.57 1.18 10.49
C ASN A 3 20.15 0.73 10.90
N LEU A 4 19.44 -0.04 10.07
CA LEU A 4 18.27 -0.76 10.58
C LEU A 4 18.71 -2.04 11.29
N THR A 5 18.16 -2.29 12.47
CA THR A 5 18.22 -3.61 13.12
C THR A 5 17.45 -4.64 12.30
N GLN A 6 17.71 -5.93 12.52
CA GLN A 6 16.98 -7.01 11.85
C GLN A 6 15.46 -6.91 12.09
N THR A 7 15.05 -6.54 13.29
CA THR A 7 13.63 -6.36 13.65
C THR A 7 13.00 -5.20 12.89
N GLU A 8 13.69 -4.06 12.78
CA GLU A 8 13.18 -2.89 12.04
C GLU A 8 13.08 -3.18 10.54
N ALA A 9 14.08 -3.85 9.97
CA ALA A 9 14.04 -4.27 8.58
C ALA A 9 12.88 -5.25 8.29
N TRP A 10 12.67 -6.22 9.18
CA TRP A 10 11.54 -7.15 9.09
C TRP A 10 10.19 -6.42 9.19
N PHE A 11 10.06 -5.50 10.15
CA PHE A 11 8.84 -4.73 10.34
C PHE A 11 8.51 -3.86 9.11
N LEU A 12 9.51 -3.19 8.52
CA LEU A 12 9.32 -2.41 7.30
C LEU A 12 8.90 -3.28 6.11
N ASP A 13 9.45 -4.48 5.97
CA ASP A 13 9.06 -5.42 4.92
C ASP A 13 7.60 -5.91 5.10
N GLU A 14 7.19 -6.21 6.35
CA GLU A 14 5.80 -6.55 6.66
C GLU A 14 4.84 -5.39 6.40
N CYS A 15 5.21 -4.16 6.78
CA CYS A 15 4.45 -2.96 6.43
C CYS A 15 4.31 -2.83 4.90
N LEU A 16 5.38 -3.00 4.14
CA LEU A 16 5.36 -2.91 2.68
C LEU A 16 4.46 -3.97 2.05
N LYS A 17 4.48 -5.21 2.57
CA LYS A 17 3.57 -6.29 2.13
C LYS A 17 2.11 -5.94 2.42
N GLY A 18 1.82 -5.41 3.60
CA GLY A 18 0.47 -4.96 3.99
C GLY A 18 -0.07 -3.88 3.06
N GLU A 19 0.72 -2.85 2.79
CA GLU A 19 0.35 -1.75 1.89
C GLU A 19 0.10 -2.25 0.45
N LYS A 20 0.96 -3.13 -0.07
CA LYS A 20 0.74 -3.77 -1.39
C LYS A 20 -0.52 -4.62 -1.44
N MET A 21 -0.85 -5.34 -0.36
CA MET A 21 -2.08 -6.12 -0.27
C MET A 21 -3.32 -5.22 -0.30
N LEU A 22 -3.32 -4.13 0.50
CA LEU A 22 -4.43 -3.17 0.53
C LEU A 22 -4.62 -2.47 -0.82
N PHE A 23 -3.53 -2.05 -1.46
CA PHE A 23 -3.56 -1.50 -2.81
C PHE A 23 -4.26 -2.43 -3.81
N ARG A 24 -3.90 -3.72 -3.82
CA ARG A 24 -4.53 -4.73 -4.71
C ARG A 24 -6.00 -4.96 -4.36
N LYS A 25 -6.32 -5.00 -3.07
CA LYS A 25 -7.71 -5.19 -2.60
C LYS A 25 -8.60 -4.05 -3.06
N LEU A 26 -8.13 -2.81 -2.96
CA LEU A 26 -8.87 -1.64 -3.43
C LEU A 26 -9.02 -1.60 -4.96
N ALA A 27 -7.99 -2.03 -5.71
CA ALA A 27 -8.10 -2.20 -7.16
C ALA A 27 -9.23 -3.19 -7.53
N SER A 28 -9.25 -4.34 -6.85
CA SER A 28 -10.28 -5.36 -7.01
C SER A 28 -11.65 -4.82 -6.64
N SER A 29 -11.79 -4.16 -5.48
CA SER A 29 -13.05 -3.55 -5.05
C SER A 29 -13.55 -2.52 -6.06
N ALA A 30 -12.70 -1.59 -6.52
CA ALA A 30 -13.06 -0.56 -7.51
C ALA A 30 -13.59 -1.16 -8.82
N SER A 31 -13.09 -2.33 -9.24
CA SER A 31 -13.57 -3.05 -10.43
C SER A 31 -14.94 -3.74 -10.24
N GLN A 32 -15.31 -4.03 -8.99
CA GLN A 32 -16.54 -4.76 -8.64
C GLN A 32 -17.70 -3.85 -8.20
N VAL A 33 -17.42 -2.61 -7.77
CA VAL A 33 -18.48 -1.65 -7.44
C VAL A 33 -19.10 -1.02 -8.69
N SER A 34 -20.43 -1.09 -8.75
CA SER A 34 -21.26 -0.42 -9.77
C SER A 34 -21.45 1.07 -9.49
N ASP A 35 -21.45 1.46 -8.20
CA ASP A 35 -21.61 2.85 -7.80
C ASP A 35 -20.36 3.69 -8.15
N PRO A 36 -20.51 4.76 -8.96
CA PRO A 36 -19.38 5.59 -9.37
C PRO A 36 -18.67 6.31 -8.22
N GLN A 37 -19.40 6.73 -7.19
CA GLN A 37 -18.83 7.44 -6.04
C GLN A 37 -18.03 6.47 -5.15
N LEU A 38 -18.55 5.26 -4.94
CA LEU A 38 -17.81 4.22 -4.22
C LEU A 38 -16.56 3.78 -4.99
N ARG A 39 -16.65 3.67 -6.32
CA ARG A 39 -15.47 3.39 -7.16
C ARG A 39 -14.41 4.48 -7.01
N GLN A 40 -14.82 5.75 -7.07
CA GLN A 40 -13.91 6.89 -6.89
C GLN A 40 -13.25 6.86 -5.50
N LEU A 41 -14.04 6.59 -4.45
CA LEU A 41 -13.52 6.44 -3.09
C LEU A 41 -12.48 5.31 -3.00
N CYS A 42 -12.75 4.14 -3.58
CA CYS A 42 -11.77 3.05 -3.62
C CYS A 42 -10.47 3.46 -4.32
N GLN A 43 -10.56 4.17 -5.45
CA GLN A 43 -9.40 4.66 -6.19
C GLN A 43 -8.62 5.72 -5.43
N ASP A 44 -9.28 6.60 -4.69
CA ASP A 44 -8.61 7.64 -3.91
C ASP A 44 -7.88 7.04 -2.70
N ILE A 45 -8.50 6.09 -2.00
CA ILE A 45 -7.82 5.33 -0.94
C ILE A 45 -6.65 4.52 -1.54
N GLN A 46 -6.83 3.93 -2.73
CA GLN A 46 -5.77 3.18 -3.41
C GLN A 46 -4.52 4.06 -3.67
N LYS A 47 -4.70 5.32 -4.09
CA LYS A 47 -3.58 6.26 -4.30
C LYS A 47 -2.83 6.55 -3.00
N VAL A 48 -3.51 6.61 -1.86
CA VAL A 48 -2.88 6.78 -0.55
C VAL A 48 -1.96 5.59 -0.25
N HIS A 49 -2.46 4.36 -0.41
CA HIS A 49 -1.64 3.15 -0.22
C HIS A 49 -0.47 3.07 -1.21
N GLN A 50 -0.66 3.49 -2.47
CA GLN A 50 0.45 3.55 -3.43
C GLN A 50 1.56 4.49 -2.94
N ARG A 51 1.19 5.67 -2.42
CA ARG A 51 2.17 6.60 -1.83
C ARG A 51 2.91 5.98 -0.64
N HIS A 52 2.22 5.21 0.21
CA HIS A 52 2.87 4.51 1.32
C HIS A 52 3.85 3.45 0.82
N VAL A 53 3.48 2.69 -0.21
CA VAL A 53 4.38 1.73 -0.88
C VAL A 53 5.65 2.43 -1.37
N ASP A 54 5.51 3.58 -2.05
CA ASP A 54 6.66 4.32 -2.59
C ASP A 54 7.59 4.83 -1.47
N ILE A 55 7.01 5.33 -0.37
CA ILE A 55 7.77 5.77 0.81
C ILE A 55 8.53 4.60 1.43
N LEU A 56 7.84 3.49 1.73
CA LEU A 56 8.42 2.31 2.38
C LEU A 56 9.49 1.65 1.49
N ALA A 57 9.23 1.55 0.18
CA ALA A 57 10.19 1.01 -0.77
C ALA A 57 11.48 1.86 -0.81
N GLY A 58 11.36 3.18 -0.72
CA GLY A 58 12.51 4.10 -0.63
C GLY A 58 13.29 4.04 0.69
N GLN A 59 12.72 3.46 1.75
CA GLN A 59 13.45 3.22 3.02
C GLN A 59 14.19 1.86 3.01
N ILE A 60 13.72 0.92 2.20
CA ILE A 60 14.28 -0.44 2.12
C ILE A 60 15.39 -0.55 1.05
N MET A 61 15.30 0.20 -0.05
CA MET A 61 16.33 0.26 -1.10
C MET A 61 17.51 1.15 -0.70
#